data_AF-A0A954JNY7-F1
#
_entry.id   AF-A0A954JNY7-F1
#
_cell.length_a   1.000
_cell.length_b   1.000
_cell.length_c   1.000
_cell.angle_alpha   90.00
_cell.angle_beta   90.00
_cell.angle_gamma   90.00
#
_symmetry.space_group_name_H-M   'P 1'
#
loop_
_entity.id
_entity.type
_entity.pdbx_description
1 polymer ?
#
loop_
_entity_poly.entity_id
_entity_poly.type
_entity_poly.pdbx_seq_one_letter_code
_entity_poly.pdbx_strand_id
1 'polypeptide(L)'
;MQIDGNVERLQATAKALGNLMEQLCLVGGTAANLLITDPGASPLRPTLDVDLIVETTQYPEYHHFCQGLAVLGFTQDPGDDPICRWKRGDIVVDIMPLDEKILGFSNRWYRSAFATKLDSTLPSGERIFHVDAPH
;
A
#
# COMPACT_ATOMS: atom_id res chain seq x y z
N MET A 1 -10.64 5.25 23.80
CA MET A 1 -9.84 4.54 22.79
C MET A 1 -9.47 5.58 21.75
N GLN A 2 -8.19 5.93 21.63
CA GLN A 2 -7.75 6.76 20.53
C GLN A 2 -7.83 5.86 19.30
N ILE A 3 -8.79 6.13 18.42
CA ILE A 3 -8.89 5.40 17.18
C ILE A 3 -7.67 5.83 16.36
N ASP A 4 -6.83 4.87 16.00
CA ASP A 4 -5.67 5.13 15.17
C ASP A 4 -6.15 5.42 13.74
N GLY A 5 -6.05 6.70 13.34
CA GLY A 5 -6.49 7.14 12.02
C GLY A 5 -5.76 6.42 10.88
N ASN A 6 -4.59 5.83 11.13
CA ASN A 6 -3.89 5.02 10.14
C ASN A 6 -4.61 3.68 9.89
N VAL A 7 -5.14 3.04 10.95
CA VAL A 7 -5.88 1.77 10.81
C VAL A 7 -7.20 2.01 10.08
N GLU A 8 -7.94 3.07 10.43
CA GLU A 8 -9.18 3.43 9.72
C GLU A 8 -8.91 3.71 8.24
N ARG A 9 -7.83 4.46 7.93
CA ARG A 9 -7.42 4.71 6.55
C ARG A 9 -7.08 3.41 5.83
N LEU A 10 -6.34 2.51 6.45
CA LEU A 10 -6.00 1.21 5.88
C LEU A 10 -7.24 0.36 5.59
N GLN A 11 -8.23 0.34 6.50
CA GLN A 11 -9.50 -0.36 6.29
C GLN A 11 -10.30 0.23 5.12
N ALA A 12 -10.39 1.57 5.04
CA ALA A 12 -11.04 2.24 3.92
C ALA A 12 -10.33 1.93 2.59
N THR A 13 -9.00 1.95 2.58
CA THR A 13 -8.17 1.61 1.41
C THR A 13 -8.36 0.16 0.99
N ALA A 14 -8.27 -0.80 1.91
CA ALA A 14 -8.44 -2.22 1.62
C ALA A 14 -9.83 -2.51 1.02
N LYS A 15 -10.87 -1.91 1.60
CA LYS A 15 -12.24 -2.01 1.08
C LYS A 15 -12.40 -1.38 -0.30
N ALA A 16 -11.73 -0.26 -0.57
CA ALA A 16 -11.80 0.41 -1.86
C ALA A 16 -11.03 -0.33 -2.97
N LEU A 17 -9.92 -1.00 -2.63
CA LEU A 17 -9.11 -1.80 -3.55
C LEU A 17 -9.72 -3.19 -3.81
N GLY A 18 -10.51 -3.72 -2.88
CA GLY A 18 -11.19 -5.02 -3.03
C GLY A 18 -10.19 -6.12 -3.38
N ASN A 19 -10.49 -6.91 -4.42
CA ASN A 19 -9.66 -8.05 -4.82
C ASN A 19 -8.24 -7.67 -5.26
N LEU A 20 -7.98 -6.41 -5.64
CA LEU A 20 -6.62 -5.98 -5.97
C LEU A 20 -5.70 -6.02 -4.74
N MET A 21 -6.26 -5.97 -3.53
CA MET A 21 -5.49 -6.03 -2.29
C MET A 21 -4.66 -7.33 -2.17
N GLU A 22 -5.11 -8.43 -2.79
CA GLU A 22 -4.39 -9.72 -2.76
C GLU A 22 -3.06 -9.67 -3.52
N GLN A 23 -2.93 -8.77 -4.49
CA GLN A 23 -1.73 -8.59 -5.32
C GLN A 23 -0.73 -7.61 -4.70
N LEU A 24 -1.08 -7.01 -3.57
CA LEU A 24 -0.32 -5.92 -2.97
C LEU A 24 0.37 -6.36 -1.69
N CYS A 25 1.44 -5.66 -1.33
CA CYS A 25 2.06 -5.72 -0.02
C CYS A 25 2.20 -4.30 0.53
N LEU A 26 1.69 -4.08 1.74
CA LEU A 26 1.75 -2.83 2.46
C LEU A 26 3.18 -2.58 2.97
N VAL A 27 3.68 -1.38 2.71
CA VAL A 27 4.97 -0.89 3.19
C VAL A 27 4.78 0.48 3.86
N GLY A 28 5.88 1.12 4.27
CA GLY A 28 5.85 2.51 4.73
C GLY A 28 5.18 2.71 6.10
N GLY A 29 4.70 3.93 6.34
CA GLY A 29 4.24 4.35 7.67
C GLY A 29 3.01 3.59 8.15
N THR A 30 2.11 3.21 7.23
CA THR A 30 0.91 2.45 7.57
C THR A 30 1.27 1.01 7.99
N ALA A 31 2.27 0.38 7.35
CA ALA A 31 2.76 -0.94 7.76
C ALA A 31 3.37 -0.94 9.17
N ALA A 32 4.04 0.15 9.56
CA ALA A 32 4.64 0.26 10.90
C ALA A 32 3.60 0.10 12.03
N ASN A 33 2.35 0.56 11.85
CA ASN A 33 1.28 0.38 12.85
C ASN A 33 0.96 -1.09 13.11
N LEU A 34 1.24 -1.99 12.16
CA LEU A 34 1.01 -3.43 12.32
C LEU A 34 2.18 -4.14 13.02
N LEU A 35 3.37 -3.54 12.98
CA LEU A 35 4.60 -4.14 13.49
C LEU A 35 4.92 -3.70 14.94
N ILE A 36 4.42 -2.54 15.37
CA ILE A 36 4.59 -2.07 16.74
C ILE A 36 3.63 -2.83 17.66
N THR A 37 4.19 -3.70 18.49
CA THR A 37 3.43 -4.52 19.45
C THR A 37 3.61 -4.09 20.90
N ASP A 38 4.52 -3.16 21.20
CA ASP A 38 4.74 -2.62 22.54
C ASP A 38 3.62 -1.64 22.93
N PRO A 39 2.79 -1.95 23.94
CA PRO A 39 1.74 -1.05 24.41
C PRO A 39 2.26 0.28 24.99
N GLY A 40 3.55 0.34 25.35
CA GLY A 40 4.23 1.55 25.83
C GLY A 40 4.85 2.40 24.72
N ALA A 41 4.76 1.97 23.46
CA ALA A 41 5.29 2.73 22.33
C ALA A 41 4.56 4.08 22.19
N SER A 42 5.30 5.10 21.75
CA SER A 42 4.68 6.37 21.39
C SER A 42 3.75 6.20 20.20
N PRO A 43 2.64 6.96 20.13
CA PRO A 43 1.74 6.91 18.98
C PRO A 43 2.49 7.22 17.68
N LEU A 44 2.19 6.46 16.63
CA LEU A 44 2.76 6.72 15.32
C LEU A 44 2.23 8.02 14.75
N ARG A 45 3.08 8.69 13.96
CA ARG A 45 2.67 9.88 13.21
C ARG A 45 1.58 9.47 12.21
N PRO A 46 0.46 10.22 12.12
CA PRO A 46 -0.52 10.00 11.08
C PRO A 46 0.09 10.10 9.68
N THR A 47 -0.32 9.24 8.76
CA THR A 47 0.00 9.34 7.33
C THR A 47 -1.23 9.79 6.53
N LEU A 48 -0.99 10.42 5.39
CA LEU A 48 -2.05 10.87 4.47
C LEU A 48 -2.33 9.82 3.38
N ASP A 49 -1.35 8.96 3.13
CA ASP A 49 -1.29 7.96 2.08
C ASP A 49 -1.03 6.54 2.65
N VAL A 50 -1.30 5.55 1.81
CA VAL A 50 -0.99 4.14 2.04
C VAL A 50 -0.01 3.67 0.97
N ASP A 51 1.21 3.34 1.39
CA ASP A 51 2.28 2.87 0.50
C ASP A 51 2.15 1.36 0.23
N LEU A 52 2.11 0.98 -1.04
CA LEU A 52 1.87 -0.38 -1.48
C LEU A 52 2.88 -0.75 -2.57
N ILE A 53 3.35 -1.99 -2.54
CA ILE A 53 4.14 -2.57 -3.63
C ILE A 53 3.34 -3.65 -4.35
N VAL A 54 3.51 -3.75 -5.66
CA VAL A 54 2.86 -4.74 -6.52
C VAL A 54 3.92 -5.58 -7.25
N GLU A 55 3.72 -6.90 -7.30
CA GLU A 55 4.59 -7.81 -8.03
C GLU A 55 4.30 -7.75 -9.54
N THR A 56 4.79 -6.69 -10.16
CA THR A 56 4.85 -6.56 -11.62
C THR A 56 6.30 -6.32 -12.01
N THR A 57 6.82 -7.13 -12.92
CA THR A 57 8.20 -7.03 -13.40
C THR A 57 8.30 -6.46 -14.80
N GLN A 58 7.15 -6.34 -15.49
CA GLN A 58 7.08 -5.77 -16.82
C GLN A 58 6.04 -4.65 -16.90
N TYR A 59 6.31 -3.67 -17.75
CA TYR A 59 5.42 -2.53 -17.97
C TYR A 59 3.98 -2.93 -18.36
N PRO A 60 3.74 -3.91 -19.25
CA PRO A 60 2.37 -4.33 -19.58
C PRO A 60 1.58 -4.90 -18.39
N GLU A 61 2.25 -5.63 -17.50
CA GLU A 61 1.64 -6.18 -16.27
C GLU A 61 1.22 -5.04 -15.33
N TYR A 62 2.11 -4.07 -15.11
CA TYR A 62 1.82 -2.89 -14.29
C TYR A 62 0.69 -2.06 -14.90
N HIS A 63 0.72 -1.84 -16.22
CA HIS A 63 -0.35 -1.13 -16.90
C HIS A 63 -1.70 -1.85 -16.76
N HIS A 64 -1.74 -3.17 -16.86
CA HIS A 64 -2.96 -3.95 -16.62
C HIS A 64 -3.47 -3.79 -15.19
N PHE A 65 -2.58 -3.83 -14.20
CA PHE A 65 -2.93 -3.57 -12.81
C PHE A 65 -3.52 -2.15 -12.64
N CYS A 66 -2.92 -1.13 -13.26
CA CYS A 66 -3.42 0.24 -13.25
C CYS A 66 -4.81 0.39 -13.90
N GLN A 67 -5.12 -0.39 -14.93
CA GLN A 67 -6.48 -0.42 -15.48
C GLN A 67 -7.50 -0.94 -14.45
N GLY A 68 -7.13 -1.93 -13.63
CA GLY A 68 -7.95 -2.39 -12.51
C GLY A 68 -8.24 -1.28 -11.50
N LEU A 69 -7.23 -0.49 -11.14
CA LEU A 69 -7.41 0.69 -10.26
C LEU A 69 -8.40 1.69 -10.87
N ALA A 70 -8.27 1.98 -12.17
CA ALA A 70 -9.16 2.90 -12.87
C ALA A 70 -10.61 2.41 -12.87
N VAL A 71 -10.85 1.09 -13.03
CA VAL A 71 -12.19 0.49 -12.93
C VAL A 71 -12.78 0.65 -11.52
N LEU A 72 -11.95 0.63 -10.48
CA LEU A 72 -12.36 0.88 -9.10
C LEU A 72 -12.55 2.39 -8.79
N GLY A 73 -12.35 3.26 -9.78
CA GLY A 73 -12.53 4.70 -9.66
C GLY A 73 -11.33 5.44 -9.08
N PHE A 74 -10.15 4.81 -9.05
CA PHE A 74 -8.91 5.53 -8.73
C PHE A 74 -8.40 6.28 -9.97
N THR A 75 -7.85 7.45 -9.74
CA THR A 75 -7.26 8.31 -10.79
C THR A 75 -5.87 8.77 -10.39
N GLN A 76 -5.01 9.00 -11.37
CA GLN A 76 -3.74 9.70 -11.17
C GLN A 76 -3.91 11.17 -11.55
N ASP A 77 -3.26 12.05 -10.79
CA ASP A 77 -3.15 13.46 -11.16
C ASP A 77 -1.94 13.60 -12.12
N PRO A 78 -2.11 14.15 -13.33
CA PRO A 78 -1.00 14.40 -14.25
C PRO A 78 -0.13 15.62 -13.84
N GLY A 79 -0.43 16.30 -12.74
CA GLY A 79 0.32 17.44 -12.20
C GLY A 79 1.55 17.07 -11.35
N ASP A 80 1.71 17.74 -10.21
CA ASP A 80 2.89 17.65 -9.34
C ASP A 80 2.91 16.43 -8.40
N ASP A 81 1.90 15.56 -8.48
CA ASP A 81 1.86 14.36 -7.65
C ASP A 81 2.97 13.35 -8.05
N PRO A 82 3.46 12.54 -7.10
CA PRO A 82 4.32 11.41 -7.43
C PRO A 82 3.67 10.49 -8.47
N ILE A 83 4.44 10.02 -9.45
CA ILE A 83 3.94 9.16 -10.55
C ILE A 83 3.31 7.84 -10.08
N CYS A 84 3.62 7.37 -8.87
CA CYS A 84 3.01 6.19 -8.27
C CYS A 84 1.69 6.47 -7.54
N ARG A 85 1.28 7.74 -7.42
CA ARG A 85 0.13 8.14 -6.62
C ARG A 85 -1.18 7.94 -7.36
N TRP A 86 -2.14 7.37 -6.65
CA TRP A 86 -3.52 7.17 -7.07
C TRP A 86 -4.46 7.69 -5.99
N LYS A 87 -5.57 8.31 -6.42
CA LYS A 87 -6.56 8.93 -5.53
C LYS A 87 -7.97 8.43 -5.85
N ARG A 88 -8.79 8.26 -4.82
CA ARG A 88 -10.24 8.01 -4.93
C ARG A 88 -10.96 8.67 -3.76
N GLY A 89 -11.59 9.82 -4.01
CA GLY A 89 -12.13 10.65 -2.93
C GLY A 89 -10.99 11.05 -1.98
N ASP A 90 -11.15 10.76 -0.68
CA ASP A 90 -10.15 11.06 0.35
C ASP A 90 -9.07 9.96 0.50
N ILE A 91 -9.16 8.88 -0.28
CA ILE A 91 -8.19 7.78 -0.26
C ILE A 91 -7.02 8.15 -1.18
N VAL A 92 -5.81 8.10 -0.63
CA VAL A 92 -4.56 8.29 -1.35
C VAL A 92 -3.71 7.03 -1.17
N VAL A 93 -3.26 6.45 -2.28
CA VAL A 93 -2.38 5.28 -2.28
C VAL A 93 -1.20 5.52 -3.21
N ASP A 94 -0.01 5.11 -2.79
CA ASP A 94 1.18 5.13 -3.63
C ASP A 94 1.52 3.68 -3.99
N ILE A 95 1.38 3.31 -5.27
CA ILE A 95 1.53 1.93 -5.73
C ILE A 95 2.77 1.79 -6.61
N MET A 96 3.77 1.11 -6.07
CA MET A 96 5.11 1.03 -6.64
C MET A 96 5.38 -0.39 -7.16
N PRO A 97 5.85 -0.55 -8.41
CA PRO A 97 6.29 -1.83 -8.93
C PRO A 97 7.63 -2.26 -8.30
N LEU A 98 7.94 -3.56 -8.37
CA LEU A 98 9.23 -4.07 -7.91
C LEU A 98 10.38 -3.67 -8.83
N ASP A 99 10.12 -3.51 -10.14
CA ASP A 99 11.14 -3.21 -11.13
C ASP A 99 11.24 -1.71 -11.43
N GLU A 100 12.45 -1.16 -11.26
CA GLU A 100 12.73 0.26 -11.47
C GLU A 100 12.47 0.72 -12.92
N LYS A 101 12.52 -0.19 -13.89
CA LYS A 101 12.31 0.14 -15.32
C LYS A 101 10.87 0.56 -15.62
N ILE A 102 9.93 0.32 -14.71
CA ILE A 102 8.51 0.61 -14.93
C ILE A 102 8.19 2.08 -14.62
N LEU A 103 8.61 2.59 -13.46
CA LEU A 103 8.38 3.98 -13.05
C LEU A 103 9.64 4.86 -13.01
N GLY A 104 10.80 4.30 -13.34
CA GLY A 104 12.11 4.98 -13.24
C GLY A 104 12.72 4.97 -11.84
N PHE A 105 12.10 4.28 -10.86
CA PHE A 105 12.62 4.10 -9.51
C PHE A 105 12.07 2.82 -8.87
N SER A 106 12.80 2.31 -7.87
CA SER A 106 12.37 1.23 -6.99
C SER A 106 13.14 1.31 -5.66
N ASN A 107 12.82 0.46 -4.70
CA ASN A 107 13.58 0.27 -3.48
C ASN A 107 14.20 -1.12 -3.46
N ARG A 108 15.48 -1.21 -3.06
CA ARG A 108 16.25 -2.47 -2.97
C ARG A 108 15.56 -3.55 -2.13
N TRP A 109 14.69 -3.15 -1.20
CA TRP A 109 13.98 -4.06 -0.30
C TRP A 109 12.68 -4.61 -0.86
N TYR A 110 12.07 -3.99 -1.89
CA TYR A 110 10.73 -4.36 -2.34
C TYR A 110 10.60 -5.82 -2.77
N ARG A 111 11.58 -6.35 -3.50
CA ARG A 111 11.56 -7.76 -3.91
C ARG A 111 11.60 -8.71 -2.70
N SER A 112 12.46 -8.41 -1.73
CA SER A 112 12.59 -9.22 -0.50
C SER A 112 11.31 -9.12 0.34
N ALA A 113 10.84 -7.89 0.60
CA ALA A 113 9.63 -7.60 1.34
C ALA A 113 8.38 -8.26 0.74
N PHE A 114 8.26 -8.31 -0.60
CA PHE A 114 7.15 -9.00 -1.24
C PHE A 114 7.26 -10.52 -1.09
N ALA A 115 8.47 -11.08 -1.17
CA ALA A 115 8.72 -12.51 -1.01
C ALA A 115 8.50 -13.01 0.43
N THR A 116 8.75 -12.15 1.43
CA THR A 116 8.61 -12.47 2.87
C THR A 116 7.36 -11.87 3.51
N LYS A 117 6.45 -11.32 2.71
CA LYS A 117 5.26 -10.61 3.21
C LYS A 117 4.44 -11.47 4.16
N LEU A 118 3.99 -10.85 5.23
CA LEU A 118 3.12 -11.45 6.23
C LEU A 118 1.66 -11.17 5.88
N ASP A 119 0.77 -12.10 6.17
CA ASP A 119 -0.67 -11.88 6.09
C ASP A 119 -1.25 -11.43 7.43
N SER A 120 -2.19 -10.50 7.38
CA SER A 120 -2.97 -10.04 8.53
C SER A 120 -4.43 -9.86 8.15
N THR A 121 -5.32 -9.98 9.12
CA THR A 121 -6.75 -9.65 8.95
C THR A 121 -7.05 -8.36 9.67
N LEU A 122 -7.56 -7.37 8.95
CA LEU A 122 -7.98 -6.10 9.54
C LEU A 122 -9.21 -6.29 10.43
N PRO A 123 -9.47 -5.39 11.41
CA PRO A 123 -10.67 -5.47 12.25
C PRO A 123 -12.00 -5.46 11.46
N SER A 124 -11.98 -4.99 10.22
CA SER A 124 -13.12 -4.95 9.29
C SER A 124 -13.30 -6.24 8.48
N GLY A 125 -12.36 -7.19 8.58
CA GLY A 125 -12.43 -8.52 7.99
C GLY A 125 -11.62 -8.71 6.72
N GLU A 126 -11.12 -7.64 6.10
CA GLU A 126 -10.27 -7.71 4.91
C GLU A 126 -8.90 -8.32 5.25
N ARG A 127 -8.48 -9.28 4.42
CA ARG A 127 -7.12 -9.81 4.44
C ARG A 127 -6.20 -8.83 3.71
N ILE A 128 -5.05 -8.57 4.31
CA ILE A 128 -3.98 -7.75 3.73
C ILE A 128 -2.65 -8.48 3.83
N PHE A 129 -1.70 -8.08 2.99
CA PHE A 129 -0.31 -8.45 3.15
C PHE A 129 0.51 -7.21 3.51
N HIS A 130 1.51 -7.38 4.36
CA HIS A 130 2.41 -6.31 4.77
C HIS A 130 3.84 -6.82 4.93
N VAL A 131 4.79 -5.90 4.87
CA VAL A 131 6.20 -6.17 5.10
C VAL A 131 6.45 -6.68 6.53
N ASP A 132 7.46 -7.52 6.70
CA ASP A 132 8.00 -7.95 7.99
C ASP A 132 9.03 -6.93 8.53
N ALA A 133 9.31 -6.98 9.83
CA ALA A 133 10.20 -6.01 10.49
C ALA A 133 11.65 -5.86 9.93
N PRO A 134 12.28 -6.90 9.33
CA PRO A 134 13.63 -6.78 8.76
C PRO A 134 13.78 -5.88 7.52
N HIS A 135 12.68 -5.50 6.86
CA HIS A 135 12.69 -4.80 5.57
C HIS A 135 11.98 -3.44 5.65
#